data_AF-A0A2W6CCB7-F1
#
_entry.id   AF-A0A2W6CCB7-F1
#
_cell.length_a   1.000
_cell.length_b   1.000
_cell.length_c   1.000
_cell.angle_alpha   90.00
_cell.angle_beta   90.00
_cell.angle_gamma   90.00
#
_symmetry.space_group_name_H-M   'P 1'
#
loop_
_entity.id
_entity.type
_entity.pdbx_description
1 polymer ?
#
loop_
_entity_poly.entity_id
_entity_poly.type
_entity_poly.pdbx_seq_one_letter_code
_entity_poly.pdbx_strand_id
1 'polypeptide(L)'
;MPGVLKNAIDWVSRFRPQPFNERHGLLLSASPSMVGGNRGLWALRVPFEHLGARVFPDMFSLAQAHRAFDGSGRIADGELQRRFDSNVISFMNLVEASKRYPCLKKAWFEYLGEHPEPALDRIE
;
A
#
# COMPACT_ATOMS: atom_id res chain seq x y z
N MET A 1 6.86 11.97 1.62
CA MET A 1 5.45 11.80 1.20
C MET A 1 4.88 13.16 0.83
N PRO A 2 4.06 13.31 -0.23
CA PRO A 2 3.37 14.56 -0.51
C PRO A 2 2.43 14.97 0.63
N GLY A 3 2.48 16.24 1.07
CA GLY A 3 1.65 16.72 2.17
C GLY A 3 0.15 16.58 1.91
N VAL A 4 -0.29 16.80 0.66
CA VAL A 4 -1.69 16.62 0.25
C VAL A 4 -2.17 15.17 0.41
N LEU A 5 -1.31 14.18 0.14
CA LEU A 5 -1.64 12.76 0.31
C LEU A 5 -1.76 12.42 1.79
N LYS A 6 -0.80 12.88 2.62
CA LYS A 6 -0.86 12.69 4.08
C LYS A 6 -2.13 13.29 4.66
N ASN A 7 -2.45 14.52 4.27
CA ASN A 7 -3.64 15.22 4.74
C ASN A 7 -4.92 14.48 4.35
N ALA A 8 -5.01 13.95 3.14
CA ALA A 8 -6.15 13.12 2.73
C ALA A 8 -6.31 11.87 3.61
N ILE A 9 -5.20 11.16 3.90
CA ILE A 9 -5.19 10.02 4.81
C ILE A 9 -5.65 10.44 6.21
N ASP A 10 -5.15 11.57 6.72
CA ASP A 10 -5.50 12.09 8.04
C ASP A 10 -7.00 12.40 8.16
N TRP A 11 -7.61 13.01 7.14
CA TRP A 11 -9.05 13.23 7.11
C TRP A 11 -9.85 11.92 7.07
N VAL A 12 -9.46 10.97 6.22
CA VAL A 12 -10.15 9.68 6.10
C VAL A 12 -10.00 8.83 7.36
N SER A 13 -8.87 8.92 8.06
CA SER A 13 -8.59 8.15 9.28
C SER A 13 -9.54 8.46 10.46
N ARG A 14 -10.25 9.61 10.41
CA ARG A 14 -11.18 10.06 11.45
C ARG A 14 -12.55 9.39 11.36
N PHE A 15 -12.88 8.76 10.24
CA PHE A 15 -14.16 8.07 10.09
C PHE A 15 -14.21 6.80 10.96
N ARG A 16 -15.44 6.41 11.33
CA ARG A 16 -15.75 5.18 12.05
C ARG A 16 -16.84 4.42 11.28
N PRO A 17 -16.68 3.10 11.04
CA PRO A 17 -15.50 2.27 11.33
C PRO A 17 -14.25 2.73 10.55
N GLN A 18 -13.05 2.39 11.03
CA GLN A 18 -11.77 2.80 10.40
C GLN A 18 -11.70 2.35 8.93
N PRO A 19 -11.72 3.27 7.94
CA PRO A 19 -11.89 2.87 6.53
C PRO A 19 -10.74 2.04 5.94
N PHE A 20 -9.52 2.22 6.46
CA PHE A 20 -8.33 1.50 6.00
C PHE A 20 -8.16 0.12 6.64
N ASN A 21 -8.92 -0.18 7.69
CA ASN A 21 -8.76 -1.43 8.42
C ASN A 21 -9.04 -2.64 7.51
N GLU A 22 -8.14 -3.62 7.57
CA GLU A 22 -8.12 -4.85 6.75
C GLU A 22 -8.05 -4.61 5.24
N ARG A 23 -7.88 -3.36 4.77
CA ARG A 23 -7.76 -3.05 3.36
C ARG A 23 -6.36 -3.39 2.87
N HIS A 24 -6.29 -4.08 1.74
CA HIS A 24 -5.02 -4.39 1.09
C HIS A 24 -4.54 -3.21 0.24
N GLY A 25 -3.26 -2.88 0.34
CA GLY A 25 -2.66 -1.77 -0.42
C GLY A 25 -1.31 -2.12 -1.02
N LEU A 26 -1.07 -1.71 -2.26
CA LEU A 26 0.23 -1.78 -2.93
C LEU A 26 0.81 -0.36 -3.05
N LEU A 27 2.02 -0.14 -2.56
CA LEU A 27 2.68 1.15 -2.61
C LEU A 27 3.53 1.31 -3.87
N LEU A 28 3.24 2.35 -4.64
CA LEU A 28 3.89 2.66 -5.91
C LEU A 28 4.35 4.13 -5.91
N SER A 29 5.54 4.42 -6.44
CA SER A 29 6.00 5.78 -6.68
C SER A 29 6.62 5.93 -8.06
N ALA A 30 6.56 7.15 -8.59
CA ALA A 30 7.27 7.56 -9.77
C ALA A 30 7.84 8.97 -9.54
N SER A 31 9.12 9.17 -9.86
CA SER A 31 9.80 10.45 -9.65
C SER A 31 10.85 10.69 -10.73
N PRO A 32 11.11 11.96 -11.13
CA PRO A 32 12.26 12.30 -11.98
C PRO A 32 13.62 11.93 -11.36
N SER A 33 13.68 11.73 -10.04
CA SER A 33 14.92 11.39 -9.32
C SER A 33 15.38 9.95 -9.56
N MET A 34 16.66 9.70 -9.28
CA MET A 34 17.26 8.35 -9.32
C MET A 34 16.64 7.36 -8.32
N VAL A 35 16.07 7.85 -7.21
CA VAL A 35 15.50 6.99 -6.16
C VAL A 35 14.05 6.61 -6.46
N GLY A 36 13.41 7.26 -7.44
CA GLY A 36 12.03 6.97 -7.88
C GLY A 36 10.94 7.26 -6.85
N GLY A 37 11.28 7.91 -5.73
CA GLY A 37 10.34 8.21 -4.65
C GLY A 37 10.28 7.18 -3.51
N ASN A 38 11.17 6.18 -3.49
CA ASN A 38 11.18 5.09 -2.50
C ASN A 38 11.12 5.56 -1.03
N ARG A 39 11.84 6.64 -0.67
CA ARG A 39 11.77 7.21 0.69
C ARG A 39 10.36 7.67 1.07
N GLY A 40 9.60 8.16 0.10
CA GLY A 40 8.20 8.54 0.28
C GLY A 40 7.29 7.33 0.52
N LEU A 41 7.59 6.18 -0.08
CA LEU A 41 6.85 4.94 0.13
C LEU A 41 7.05 4.39 1.53
N TRP A 42 8.30 4.36 2.02
CA TRP A 42 8.57 3.96 3.41
C TRP A 42 7.86 4.85 4.43
N ALA A 43 7.85 6.17 4.20
CA ALA A 43 7.09 7.10 5.04
C ALA A 43 5.56 6.90 4.95
N LEU A 44 5.06 6.32 3.85
CA LEU A 44 3.64 6.06 3.59
C LEU A 44 3.17 4.72 4.16
N ARG A 45 4.07 3.74 4.25
CA ARG A 45 3.80 2.43 4.84
C ARG A 45 3.32 2.54 6.29
N VAL A 46 4.11 3.23 7.12
CA VAL A 46 3.86 3.34 8.57
C VAL A 46 2.43 3.81 8.90
N PRO A 47 1.92 4.95 8.38
CA PRO A 47 0.57 5.39 8.71
C PRO A 47 -0.52 4.45 8.18
N PHE A 48 -0.33 3.77 7.03
CA PHE A 48 -1.32 2.82 6.54
C PHE A 48 -1.39 1.56 7.40
N GLU A 49 -0.24 1.00 7.77
CA GLU A 49 -0.18 -0.17 8.66
C GLU A 49 -0.78 0.15 10.04
N HIS A 50 -0.46 1.33 10.60
CA HIS A 50 -1.06 1.82 11.85
C HIS A 50 -2.59 2.05 11.78
N LEU A 51 -3.13 2.23 10.57
CA LEU A 51 -4.58 2.35 10.35
C LEU A 51 -5.25 1.00 10.05
N GLY A 52 -4.51 -0.11 10.22
CA GLY A 52 -4.98 -1.48 10.01
C GLY A 52 -4.93 -1.96 8.56
N ALA A 53 -4.31 -1.19 7.65
CA ALA A 53 -4.17 -1.62 6.27
C ALA A 53 -3.11 -2.73 6.14
N ARG A 54 -3.41 -3.71 5.29
CA ARG A 54 -2.51 -4.81 4.93
C ARG A 54 -1.66 -4.38 3.73
N VAL A 55 -0.54 -3.73 4.00
CA VAL A 55 0.35 -3.24 2.93
C VAL A 55 1.17 -4.39 2.35
N PHE A 56 1.15 -4.56 1.03
CA PHE A 56 1.93 -5.57 0.33
C PHE A 56 3.43 -5.43 0.68
N PRO A 57 4.17 -6.53 0.93
CA PRO A 57 5.57 -6.45 1.34
C PRO A 57 6.43 -5.73 0.30
N ASP A 58 6.24 -6.06 -0.98
CA ASP A 58 7.00 -5.43 -2.05
C ASP A 58 6.39 -4.07 -2.44
N MET A 59 7.27 -3.17 -2.86
CA MET A 59 6.92 -1.83 -3.34
C MET A 59 7.60 -1.60 -4.68
N PHE A 60 7.04 -0.72 -5.51
CA PHE A 60 7.64 -0.38 -6.80
C PHE A 60 7.92 1.12 -6.90
N SER A 61 9.13 1.46 -7.31
CA SER A 61 9.61 2.84 -7.38
C SER A 61 10.23 3.10 -8.75
N LEU A 62 9.57 3.90 -9.57
CA LEU A 62 10.00 4.24 -10.92
C LEU A 62 10.92 5.47 -10.90
N ALA A 63 12.21 5.23 -11.15
CA ALA A 63 13.21 6.27 -11.31
C ALA A 63 13.10 6.97 -12.67
N GLN A 64 13.57 8.22 -12.75
CA GLN A 64 13.56 9.01 -13.98
C GLN A 64 12.21 9.01 -14.72
N ALA A 65 11.10 9.07 -13.99
CA ALA A 65 9.74 8.88 -14.53
C ALA A 65 9.42 9.75 -15.76
N HIS A 66 9.93 10.98 -15.81
CA HIS A 66 9.82 11.89 -16.95
C HIS A 66 10.40 11.38 -18.28
N ARG A 67 11.18 10.30 -18.27
CA ARG A 67 11.77 9.62 -19.45
C ARG A 67 11.43 8.14 -19.51
N ALA A 68 10.83 7.58 -18.46
CA ALA A 68 10.65 6.15 -18.31
C ALA A 68 9.43 5.62 -19.07
N PHE A 69 8.54 6.51 -19.53
CA PHE A 69 7.34 6.15 -20.27
C PHE A 69 7.53 6.31 -21.79
N ASP A 70 6.96 5.39 -22.56
CA ASP A 70 6.87 5.49 -24.02
C ASP A 70 5.66 6.33 -24.47
N GLY A 71 5.49 6.49 -25.79
CA GLY A 71 4.38 7.25 -26.38
C GLY A 71 2.99 6.66 -26.14
N SER A 72 2.90 5.42 -25.65
CA SER A 72 1.65 4.76 -25.27
C SER A 72 1.37 4.81 -23.76
N GLY A 73 2.26 5.45 -22.98
CA GLY A 73 2.16 5.53 -21.52
C GLY A 73 2.62 4.27 -20.78
N ARG A 74 3.31 3.34 -21.45
CA ARG A 74 3.90 2.15 -20.83
C ARG A 74 5.34 2.42 -20.39
N ILE A 75 5.88 1.59 -19.51
CA ILE A 75 7.31 1.68 -19.17
C ILE A 75 8.12 1.22 -20.39
N ALA A 76 8.98 2.10 -20.91
CA ALA A 76 9.74 1.88 -22.14
C ALA A 76 10.77 0.73 -22.02
N ASP A 77 11.32 0.53 -20.82
CA ASP A 77 12.23 -0.58 -20.53
C ASP A 77 11.44 -1.88 -20.31
N GLY A 78 11.66 -2.87 -21.17
CA GLY A 78 10.89 -4.12 -21.15
C GLY A 78 11.15 -5.02 -19.94
N GLU A 79 12.33 -4.97 -19.33
CA GLU A 79 12.63 -5.71 -18.09
C GLU A 79 11.92 -5.04 -16.91
N LEU A 80 11.97 -3.71 -16.83
CA LEU A 80 11.29 -2.95 -15.80
C LEU A 80 9.78 -3.06 -15.89
N GLN A 81 9.21 -3.06 -17.10
CA GLN A 81 7.80 -3.33 -17.33
C GLN A 81 7.42 -4.72 -16.82
N ARG A 82 8.20 -5.77 -17.13
CA ARG A 82 7.95 -7.12 -16.60
C ARG A 82 8.00 -7.18 -15.08
N ARG A 83 8.94 -6.46 -14.44
CA ARG A 83 9.01 -6.38 -12.97
C ARG A 83 7.80 -5.68 -12.37
N PHE A 84 7.35 -4.58 -12.99
CA PHE A 84 6.12 -3.89 -12.60
C PHE A 84 4.92 -4.83 -12.69
N ASP A 85 4.74 -5.49 -13.83
CA ASP A 85 3.64 -6.42 -14.07
C ASP A 85 3.65 -7.58 -13.07
N SER A 86 4.82 -8.18 -12.83
CA SER A 86 4.97 -9.25 -11.84
C SER A 86 4.61 -8.80 -10.43
N ASN A 87 4.98 -7.58 -10.03
CA ASN A 87 4.66 -7.06 -8.70
C ASN A 87 3.14 -6.85 -8.54
N VAL A 88 2.49 -6.29 -9.56
CA VAL A 88 1.03 -6.11 -9.57
C VAL A 88 0.32 -7.46 -9.53
N ILE A 89 0.76 -8.45 -10.31
CA ILE A 89 0.19 -9.81 -10.30
C ILE A 89 0.35 -10.46 -8.92
N SER A 90 1.52 -10.38 -8.31
CA SER A 90 1.76 -10.93 -6.96
C SER A 90 0.86 -10.29 -5.91
N PHE A 91 0.68 -8.97 -5.96
CA PHE A 91 -0.28 -8.27 -5.10
C PHE A 91 -1.71 -8.79 -5.30
N MET A 92 -2.16 -8.90 -6.55
CA MET A 92 -3.50 -9.39 -6.86
C MET A 92 -3.73 -10.83 -6.37
N ASN A 93 -2.73 -11.70 -6.53
CA ASN A 93 -2.76 -13.07 -6.01
C ASN A 93 -2.90 -13.10 -4.48
N LEU A 94 -2.16 -12.24 -3.77
CA LEU A 94 -2.27 -12.11 -2.31
C LEU A 94 -3.67 -11.64 -1.89
N VAL A 95 -4.22 -10.64 -2.56
CA VAL A 95 -5.56 -10.13 -2.29
C VAL A 95 -6.62 -11.20 -2.57
N GLU A 96 -6.50 -11.94 -3.67
CA GLU A 96 -7.39 -13.06 -3.99
C GLU A 96 -7.33 -14.15 -2.91
N ALA A 97 -6.12 -14.55 -2.52
CA ALA A 97 -5.92 -15.55 -1.49
C ALA A 97 -6.53 -15.10 -0.15
N SER A 98 -6.32 -13.85 0.26
CA SER A 98 -6.91 -13.29 1.48
C SER A 98 -8.44 -13.25 1.45
N LYS A 99 -9.06 -13.14 0.26
CA LYS A 99 -10.53 -13.14 0.12
C LYS A 99 -11.10 -14.55 0.12
N ARG A 100 -10.43 -15.51 -0.53
CA ARG A 100 -10.94 -16.87 -0.78
C ARG A 100 -10.60 -17.89 0.32
N TYR A 101 -9.50 -17.71 1.04
CA TYR A 101 -9.06 -18.66 2.07
C TYR A 101 -9.31 -18.11 3.49
N PRO A 102 -10.31 -18.63 4.22
CA PRO A 102 -10.62 -18.17 5.58
C PRO A 102 -9.45 -18.32 6.56
N CYS A 103 -8.58 -19.31 6.38
CA CYS A 103 -7.39 -19.53 7.21
C CYS A 103 -6.34 -18.42 7.10
N LEU A 104 -6.34 -17.63 6.02
CA LEU A 104 -5.51 -16.43 5.86
C LEU A 104 -6.15 -15.19 6.52
N LYS A 105 -7.43 -15.26 6.91
CA LYS A 105 -8.05 -14.28 7.81
C LYS A 105 -7.63 -14.56 9.25
N LYS A 106 -6.33 -14.59 9.54
CA LYS A 106 -5.91 -14.44 10.93
C LYS A 106 -6.23 -13.01 11.35
N ALA A 107 -6.86 -12.86 12.50
CA ALA A 107 -6.93 -11.57 13.17
C ALA A 107 -5.47 -11.10 13.37
N TRP A 108 -5.16 -9.97 12.74
CA TRP A 108 -3.89 -9.29 12.96
C TRP A 108 -4.05 -8.55 14.28
N PHE A 109 -3.33 -9.01 15.30
CA PHE A 109 -3.24 -8.33 16.58
C PHE A 109 -1.92 -7.53 16.60
N GLU A 110 -2.01 -6.21 16.58
CA GLU A 110 -0.92 -5.23 16.64
C GLU A 110 -0.22 -5.29 18.00
N TYR A 111 -0.96 -5.59 19.08
CA TYR A 111 -0.42 -5.85 20.42
C TYR A 111 -1.31 -6.82 21.21
N LEU A 112 -0.73 -7.45 22.25
CA LEU A 112 -1.38 -8.54 23.02
C LEU A 112 -2.67 -8.14 23.76
N GLY A 113 -3.01 -6.85 23.82
CA GLY A 113 -4.22 -6.32 24.46
C GLY A 113 -5.31 -5.86 23.50
N GLU A 114 -5.08 -5.96 22.18
CA GLU A 114 -6.04 -5.50 21.17
C GLU A 114 -7.31 -6.37 21.18
N HIS A 115 -8.49 -5.73 21.22
CA HIS A 115 -9.74 -6.46 21.18
C HIS A 115 -9.96 -7.15 19.83
N PRO A 116 -10.53 -8.37 19.81
CA PRO A 116 -10.81 -9.11 18.56
C PRO A 116 -11.76 -8.40 17.59
N GLU A 117 -12.52 -7.40 18.09
CA GLU A 117 -13.39 -6.55 17.29
C GLU A 117 -12.74 -5.18 17.09
N PRO A 118 -12.05 -4.94 15.95
CA PRO A 118 -11.34 -3.69 15.70
C PRO A 118 -12.26 -2.45 15.60
N ALA A 119 -13.58 -2.65 15.55
CA ALA A 119 -14.56 -1.56 15.63
C ALA A 119 -14.70 -0.96 17.05
N LEU A 120 -14.33 -1.71 18.09
CA LEU A 120 -14.48 -1.33 19.50
C LEU A 120 -13.17 -0.80 20.13
N ASP A 121 -12.02 -1.11 19.52
CA ASP A 121 -10.69 -0.83 20.08
C ASP A 121 -10.30 0.67 20.12
N ARG A 122 -11.12 1.56 19.54
CA ARG A 122 -10.93 3.03 19.58
C ARG A 122 -12.11 3.77 20.21
N ILE A 123 -12.86 3.11 21.08
CA ILE A 123 -13.87 3.74 21.95
C ILE A 123 -13.20 3.99 23.31
N GLU A 124 -12.27 4.95 23.36
CA GLU A 124 -11.81 5.63 24.56
C GLU A 124 -11.08 6.92 24.16
#